data_AF-A0A2M8BCS3-F1
#
_entry.id   AF-A0A2M8BCS3-F1
#
_cell.length_a   1.000
_cell.length_b   1.000
_cell.length_c   1.000
_cell.angle_alpha   90.00
_cell.angle_beta   90.00
_cell.angle_gamma   90.00
#
_symmetry.space_group_name_H-M   'P 1'
#
loop_
_entity.id
_entity.type
_entity.pdbx_description
1 polymer ?
#
loop_
_entity_poly.entity_id
_entity_poly.type
_entity_poly.pdbx_seq_one_letter_code
_entity_poly.pdbx_strand_id
1 'polypeptide(L)'
;MSVAKTVWMLAMAAALASMSACNGKPSQAAEERTVEVVKAQEAAADVVSVAYSEASKVAVYDRALASVTQAAVAALEPNESVLASVARAAYARGDTETGLKAYAAALARGPLSADHTLMHGESLLAAKRPEEARAVLIEGEAHYLSDLRFAPLIERSLDEDPRFIPEVRTLKSDVDLDAIKYLGGGSTIVLRLLKDKQTIGAFKPKQNRQQSDFRSEIAAWRICPMIRCGFEIPYNQHVRLTWRDFDGLYSRLTSEKQVAYRENLEDLVFIKEDGVDWVHGTLKDWVPEFTQLPIEIGAFWRPWLALESELTALEAPATDILKIIRKLHPSGERLERELTQHMGTMTKRDLARQLSNMLAYDFLINNWDRFSGVKEFWGVNCQFANGHIVSIDNGAAFPKTTNEKVDKHLQDVQRFSRQLVKAVRELDHDRTLARLFPEATDYERERYETFWTQRTLFLAYVDGLIAAHGESAVLAFD
;
A
#
# COMPACT_ATOMS: atom_id res chain seq x y z
N MET A 1 20.66 34.10 -34.85
CA MET A 1 21.69 33.14 -34.38
C MET A 1 20.97 31.92 -33.86
N SER A 2 21.31 30.73 -34.35
CA SER A 2 20.63 29.48 -33.95
C SER A 2 20.89 29.19 -32.47
N VAL A 3 19.84 28.80 -31.72
CA VAL A 3 19.90 28.33 -30.33
C VAL A 3 21.01 27.29 -30.13
N ALA A 4 21.25 26.45 -31.15
CA ALA A 4 22.32 25.45 -31.15
C ALA A 4 23.73 26.04 -31.02
N LYS A 5 23.96 27.25 -31.57
CA LYS A 5 25.26 27.92 -31.49
C LYS A 5 25.51 28.49 -30.09
N THR A 6 24.45 28.92 -29.41
CA THR A 6 24.51 29.44 -28.03
C THR A 6 24.74 28.32 -27.03
N VAL A 7 24.03 27.20 -27.17
CA VAL A 7 24.20 26.01 -26.30
C VAL A 7 25.60 25.42 -26.46
N TRP A 8 26.12 25.31 -27.69
CA TRP A 8 27.47 24.79 -27.93
C TRP A 8 28.57 25.69 -27.35
N MET A 9 28.40 27.01 -27.41
CA MET A 9 29.36 27.95 -26.81
C MET A 9 29.35 27.90 -25.27
N LEU A 10 28.18 27.73 -24.65
CA LEU A 10 28.06 27.56 -23.19
C LEU A 10 28.69 26.24 -22.71
N ALA A 11 28.50 25.14 -23.47
CA ALA A 11 29.11 23.84 -23.16
C ALA A 11 30.64 23.86 -23.30
N MET A 12 31.19 24.56 -24.32
CA MET A 12 32.64 24.73 -24.47
C MET A 12 33.25 25.58 -23.37
N ALA A 13 32.55 26.65 -22.94
CA ALA A 13 33.02 27.49 -21.85
C ALA A 13 33.08 26.72 -20.52
N ALA A 14 32.08 25.88 -20.23
CA ALA A 14 32.06 25.02 -19.04
C ALA A 14 33.17 23.95 -19.05
N ALA A 15 33.45 23.35 -20.22
CA ALA A 15 34.51 22.36 -20.37
C ALA A 15 35.93 22.95 -20.27
N LEU A 16 36.14 24.18 -20.76
CA LEU A 16 37.42 24.87 -20.62
C LEU A 16 37.67 25.34 -19.19
N ALA A 17 36.61 25.68 -18.45
CA ALA A 17 36.71 26.07 -17.06
C ALA A 17 37.11 24.91 -16.14
N SER A 18 36.74 23.65 -16.45
CA SER A 18 37.01 22.49 -15.58
C SER A 18 38.46 22.00 -15.56
N MET A 19 39.27 22.34 -16.57
CA MET A 19 40.65 21.83 -16.70
C MET A 19 41.72 22.57 -15.86
N SER A 20 41.37 23.61 -15.10
CA SER A 20 42.34 24.49 -14.41
C SER A 20 42.33 24.41 -12.88
N ALA A 21 42.22 23.23 -12.28
CA ALA A 21 42.20 23.07 -10.82
C ALA A 21 43.33 22.18 -10.29
N CYS A 22 44.42 22.80 -9.80
CA CYS A 22 45.30 22.22 -8.79
C CYS A 22 45.78 23.33 -7.83
N ASN A 23 45.44 23.16 -6.54
CA ASN A 23 45.92 23.87 -5.34
C ASN A 23 45.46 25.31 -5.04
N GLY A 24 44.63 25.45 -4.00
CA GLY A 24 44.43 26.70 -3.25
C GLY A 24 43.05 26.81 -2.60
N LYS A 25 42.99 27.35 -1.37
CA LYS A 25 41.78 27.58 -0.54
C LYS A 25 40.61 28.21 -1.34
N PRO A 26 39.34 27.94 -0.98
CA PRO A 26 38.18 28.44 -1.71
C PRO A 26 38.20 29.97 -1.70
N SER A 27 38.48 30.55 -2.86
CA SER A 27 38.45 31.99 -3.10
C SER A 27 37.05 32.42 -3.50
N GLN A 28 36.81 33.72 -3.59
CA GLN A 28 35.60 34.35 -4.15
C GLN A 28 35.21 33.76 -5.54
N ALA A 29 36.19 33.23 -6.29
CA ALA A 29 35.97 32.51 -7.54
C ALA A 29 35.26 31.16 -7.39
N ALA A 30 35.29 30.52 -6.22
CA ALA A 30 34.56 29.28 -5.94
C ALA A 30 33.05 29.54 -5.73
N GLU A 31 32.69 30.67 -5.08
CA GLU A 31 31.30 31.11 -4.96
C GLU A 31 30.73 31.53 -6.32
N GLU A 32 31.45 32.32 -7.11
CA GLU A 32 31.04 32.68 -8.47
C GLU A 32 30.90 31.43 -9.37
N ARG A 33 31.78 30.43 -9.24
CA ARG A 33 31.65 29.14 -9.93
C ARG A 33 30.40 28.37 -9.54
N THR A 34 30.04 28.41 -8.25
CA THR A 34 28.84 27.71 -7.76
C THR A 34 27.60 28.33 -8.40
N VAL A 35 27.56 29.66 -8.50
CA VAL A 35 26.49 30.40 -9.18
C VAL A 35 26.46 30.09 -10.69
N GLU A 36 27.60 30.00 -11.37
CA GLU A 36 27.65 29.63 -12.79
C GLU A 36 27.22 28.18 -13.05
N VAL A 37 27.61 27.24 -12.20
CA VAL A 37 27.20 25.83 -12.31
C VAL A 37 25.69 25.70 -12.10
N VAL A 38 25.13 26.37 -11.09
CA VAL A 38 23.67 26.38 -10.84
C VAL A 38 22.93 26.97 -12.05
N LYS A 39 23.36 28.12 -12.57
CA LYS A 39 22.75 28.72 -13.78
C LYS A 39 22.85 27.82 -15.01
N ALA A 40 23.97 27.11 -15.18
CA ALA A 40 24.14 26.16 -16.29
C ALA A 40 23.22 24.95 -16.14
N GLN A 41 23.00 24.47 -14.92
CA GLN A 41 22.07 23.38 -14.63
C GLN A 41 20.61 23.81 -14.84
N GLU A 42 20.22 25.01 -14.39
CA GLU A 42 18.88 25.59 -14.63
C GLU A 42 18.62 25.77 -16.14
N ALA A 43 19.57 26.35 -16.87
CA ALA A 43 19.46 26.52 -18.32
C ALA A 43 19.37 25.18 -19.07
N ALA A 44 20.08 24.15 -18.61
CA ALA A 44 19.97 22.81 -19.18
C ALA A 44 18.57 22.20 -18.95
N ALA A 45 18.02 22.35 -17.73
CA ALA A 45 16.67 21.89 -17.42
C ALA A 45 15.60 22.60 -18.27
N ASP A 46 15.72 23.91 -18.44
CA ASP A 46 14.81 24.70 -19.30
C ASP A 46 14.87 24.25 -20.76
N VAL A 47 16.07 24.01 -21.30
CA VAL A 47 16.24 23.51 -22.68
C VAL A 47 15.57 22.16 -22.88
N VAL A 48 15.63 21.26 -21.89
CA VAL A 48 14.95 19.95 -21.93
C VAL A 48 13.44 20.11 -21.88
N SER A 49 12.95 20.98 -21.00
CA SER A 49 11.52 21.25 -20.85
C SER A 49 10.91 21.79 -22.15
N VAL A 50 11.59 22.75 -22.78
CA VAL A 50 11.19 23.32 -24.08
C VAL A 50 11.31 22.31 -25.22
N ALA A 51 12.39 21.51 -25.27
CA ALA A 51 12.53 20.49 -26.30
C ALA A 51 11.45 19.40 -26.24
N TYR A 52 10.87 19.18 -25.06
CA TYR A 52 9.76 18.24 -24.87
C TYR A 52 8.40 18.81 -25.28
N SER A 53 8.12 20.09 -25.04
CA SER A 53 6.85 20.69 -25.49
C SER A 53 6.69 20.66 -27.01
N GLU A 54 7.80 20.53 -27.74
CA GLU A 54 7.85 20.35 -29.19
C GLU A 54 7.98 18.87 -29.65
N ALA A 55 7.91 17.89 -28.74
CA ALA A 55 8.21 16.48 -29.00
C ALA A 55 7.13 15.73 -29.80
N SER A 56 7.02 16.07 -31.08
CA SER A 56 6.52 15.19 -32.15
C SER A 56 7.65 14.77 -33.11
N LYS A 57 8.92 15.11 -32.82
CA LYS A 57 10.07 14.86 -33.70
C LYS A 57 11.27 14.30 -32.94
N VAL A 58 11.47 12.99 -33.06
CA VAL A 58 12.56 12.18 -32.47
C VAL A 58 13.95 12.83 -32.53
N ALA A 59 14.28 13.55 -33.61
CA ALA A 59 15.60 14.17 -33.82
C ALA A 59 15.91 15.44 -32.99
N VAL A 60 14.91 16.06 -32.35
CA VAL A 60 15.13 17.18 -31.41
C VAL A 60 15.43 16.63 -30.01
N TYR A 61 14.78 15.52 -29.67
CA TYR A 61 14.93 14.81 -28.41
C TYR A 61 16.34 14.20 -28.23
N ASP A 62 16.89 13.55 -29.25
CA ASP A 62 18.26 12.98 -29.19
C ASP A 62 19.33 14.05 -28.95
N ARG A 63 19.11 15.27 -29.44
CA ARG A 63 20.02 16.41 -29.21
C ARG A 63 19.85 17.00 -27.81
N ALA A 64 18.63 17.08 -27.29
CA ALA A 64 18.38 17.49 -25.92
C ALA A 64 19.02 16.49 -24.94
N LEU A 65 18.85 15.19 -25.19
CA LEU A 65 19.46 14.13 -24.39
C LEU A 65 20.98 14.16 -24.46
N ALA A 66 21.58 14.30 -25.65
CA ALA A 66 23.03 14.46 -25.77
C ALA A 66 23.54 15.67 -24.97
N SER A 67 22.77 16.78 -24.95
CA SER A 67 23.11 17.98 -24.19
C SER A 67 22.96 17.76 -22.68
N VAL A 68 21.93 17.03 -22.22
CA VAL A 68 21.75 16.65 -20.81
C VAL A 68 22.81 15.68 -20.35
N THR A 69 23.11 14.65 -21.13
CA THR A 69 24.17 13.69 -20.83
C THR A 69 25.51 14.40 -20.78
N GLN A 70 25.78 15.32 -21.71
CA GLN A 70 27.00 16.13 -21.69
C GLN A 70 27.04 17.11 -20.50
N ALA A 71 25.91 17.71 -20.11
CA ALA A 71 25.80 18.56 -18.93
C ALA A 71 25.92 17.78 -17.61
N ALA A 72 25.36 16.58 -17.53
CA ALA A 72 25.48 15.66 -16.39
C ALA A 72 26.88 15.07 -16.26
N VAL A 73 27.59 14.87 -17.39
CA VAL A 73 29.02 14.50 -17.42
C VAL A 73 29.91 15.70 -17.04
N ALA A 74 29.48 16.93 -17.32
CA ALA A 74 30.21 18.15 -16.96
C ALA A 74 29.97 18.60 -15.51
N ALA A 75 28.78 18.32 -14.95
CA ALA A 75 28.48 18.53 -13.54
C ALA A 75 29.09 17.37 -12.74
N LEU A 76 30.08 17.66 -11.89
CA LEU A 76 30.72 16.66 -11.03
C LEU A 76 29.70 15.86 -10.19
N GLU A 77 28.52 16.42 -9.93
CA GLU A 77 27.30 15.69 -9.57
C GLU A 77 26.04 16.35 -10.16
N PRO A 78 25.17 15.62 -10.90
CA PRO A 78 23.92 16.16 -11.42
C PRO A 78 22.89 16.42 -10.31
N ASN A 79 22.17 17.54 -10.38
CA ASN A 79 21.09 17.85 -9.44
C ASN A 79 19.80 17.06 -9.74
N GLU A 80 18.79 17.19 -8.88
CA GLU A 80 17.51 16.49 -8.97
C GLU A 80 16.76 16.74 -10.29
N SER A 81 16.78 17.98 -10.79
CA SER A 81 16.13 18.35 -12.06
C SER A 81 16.80 17.69 -13.28
N VAL A 82 18.14 17.65 -13.30
CA VAL A 82 18.90 16.95 -14.35
C VAL A 82 18.62 15.45 -14.32
N LEU A 83 18.59 14.84 -13.13
CA LEU A 83 18.31 13.41 -12.99
C LEU A 83 16.87 13.05 -13.36
N ALA A 84 15.90 13.88 -13.00
CA ALA A 84 14.51 13.70 -13.41
C ALA A 84 14.36 13.87 -14.93
N SER A 85 15.13 14.78 -15.55
CA SER A 85 15.23 14.91 -17.02
C SER A 85 15.86 13.68 -17.68
N VAL A 86 16.89 13.06 -17.07
CA VAL A 86 17.45 11.78 -17.53
C VAL A 86 16.42 10.66 -17.39
N ALA A 87 15.67 10.62 -16.29
CA ALA A 87 14.63 9.63 -16.07
C ALA A 87 13.56 9.70 -17.17
N ARG A 88 13.04 10.90 -17.43
CA ARG A 88 12.16 11.22 -18.56
C ARG A 88 12.74 10.76 -19.89
N ALA A 89 14.05 11.01 -20.09
CA ALA A 89 14.74 10.66 -21.31
C ALA A 89 14.81 9.14 -21.56
N ALA A 90 14.94 8.38 -20.47
CA ALA A 90 14.96 6.93 -20.51
C ALA A 90 13.56 6.36 -20.75
N TYR A 91 12.54 6.86 -20.04
CA TYR A 91 11.17 6.42 -20.19
C TYR A 91 10.61 6.61 -21.61
N ALA A 92 10.86 7.74 -22.28
CA ALA A 92 10.35 7.93 -23.64
C ALA A 92 11.06 7.04 -24.69
N ARG A 93 12.17 6.38 -24.34
CA ARG A 93 12.82 5.35 -25.16
C ARG A 93 12.40 3.93 -24.78
N GLY A 94 11.51 3.77 -23.81
CA GLY A 94 11.13 2.47 -23.24
C GLY A 94 12.22 1.86 -22.33
N ASP A 95 13.24 2.62 -21.94
CA ASP A 95 14.28 2.19 -21.00
C ASP A 95 13.82 2.46 -19.56
N THR A 96 12.91 1.61 -19.09
CA THR A 96 12.32 1.73 -17.75
C THR A 96 13.37 1.63 -16.66
N GLU A 97 14.34 0.71 -16.75
CA GLU A 97 15.31 0.47 -15.69
C GLU A 97 16.20 1.70 -15.44
N THR A 98 16.73 2.30 -16.51
CA THR A 98 17.50 3.55 -16.40
C THR A 98 16.62 4.68 -15.88
N GLY A 99 15.36 4.75 -16.34
CA GLY A 99 14.40 5.75 -15.87
C GLY A 99 14.17 5.70 -14.37
N LEU A 100 13.97 4.49 -13.83
CA LEU A 100 13.74 4.26 -12.40
C LEU A 100 14.97 4.63 -11.57
N LYS A 101 16.17 4.18 -12.00
CA LYS A 101 17.43 4.49 -11.31
C LYS A 101 17.68 5.99 -11.27
N ALA A 102 17.49 6.68 -12.39
CA ALA A 102 17.68 8.13 -12.47
C ALA A 102 16.67 8.89 -11.59
N TYR A 103 15.40 8.46 -11.58
CA TYR A 103 14.39 9.09 -10.72
C TYR A 103 14.66 8.86 -9.23
N ALA A 104 15.02 7.64 -8.82
CA ALA A 104 15.41 7.36 -7.43
C ALA A 104 16.61 8.22 -6.99
N ALA A 105 17.60 8.40 -7.87
CA ALA A 105 18.73 9.30 -7.62
C ALA A 105 18.33 10.78 -7.54
N ALA A 106 17.25 11.18 -8.25
CA ALA A 106 16.70 12.54 -8.19
C ALA A 106 16.00 12.78 -6.84
N LEU A 107 15.13 11.86 -6.40
CA LEU A 107 14.46 11.91 -5.10
C LEU A 107 15.45 11.95 -3.93
N ALA A 108 16.54 11.19 -4.02
CA ALA A 108 17.58 11.17 -3.00
C ALA A 108 18.29 12.53 -2.81
N ARG A 109 18.18 13.45 -3.79
CA ARG A 109 18.79 14.78 -3.75
C ARG A 109 17.85 15.89 -3.31
N GLY A 110 16.54 15.69 -3.43
CA GLY A 110 15.57 16.69 -3.01
C GLY A 110 14.15 16.42 -3.49
N PRO A 111 13.18 17.23 -3.03
CA PRO A 111 11.80 17.13 -3.48
C PRO A 111 11.71 17.45 -4.98
N LEU A 112 10.96 16.63 -5.70
CA LEU A 112 10.72 16.80 -7.13
C LEU A 112 9.43 17.53 -7.37
N SER A 113 9.39 18.45 -8.35
CA SER A 113 8.17 19.18 -8.73
C SER A 113 7.01 18.24 -9.09
N ALA A 114 5.78 18.75 -9.02
CA ALA A 114 4.57 18.00 -9.39
C ALA A 114 4.68 17.37 -10.79
N ASP A 115 5.24 18.11 -11.77
CA ASP A 115 5.44 17.60 -13.13
C ASP A 115 6.36 16.39 -13.19
N HIS A 116 7.44 16.37 -12.40
CA HIS A 116 8.35 15.23 -12.34
C HIS A 116 7.69 14.02 -11.69
N THR A 117 6.92 14.23 -10.62
CA THR A 117 6.22 13.15 -9.92
C THR A 117 5.12 12.52 -10.78
N LEU A 118 4.30 13.35 -11.45
CA LEU A 118 3.26 12.89 -12.38
C LEU A 118 3.86 12.05 -13.51
N MET A 119 4.94 12.55 -14.12
CA MET A 119 5.65 11.84 -15.18
C MET A 119 6.22 10.50 -14.74
N HIS A 120 6.76 10.43 -13.52
CA HIS A 120 7.24 9.17 -12.99
C HIS A 120 6.10 8.17 -12.78
N GLY A 121 4.98 8.61 -12.22
CA GLY A 121 3.75 7.81 -12.11
C GLY A 121 3.27 7.28 -13.47
N GLU A 122 3.17 8.14 -14.48
CA GLU A 122 2.80 7.74 -15.85
C GLU A 122 3.76 6.73 -16.45
N SER A 123 5.06 6.89 -16.21
CA SER A 123 6.10 6.00 -16.73
C SER A 123 6.04 4.63 -16.06
N LEU A 124 5.76 4.59 -14.75
CA LEU A 124 5.49 3.35 -14.02
C LEU A 124 4.25 2.63 -14.56
N LEU A 125 3.17 3.37 -14.89
CA LEU A 125 1.98 2.80 -15.54
C LEU A 125 2.31 2.23 -16.92
N ALA A 126 3.05 2.97 -17.75
CA ALA A 126 3.51 2.51 -19.06
C ALA A 126 4.37 1.23 -18.96
N ALA A 127 5.17 1.13 -17.90
CA ALA A 127 5.98 -0.05 -17.58
C ALA A 127 5.21 -1.19 -16.90
N LYS A 128 3.88 -1.10 -16.77
CA LYS A 128 3.03 -2.11 -16.09
C LYS A 128 3.42 -2.34 -14.62
N ARG A 129 3.76 -1.25 -13.93
CA ARG A 129 4.04 -1.20 -12.47
C ARG A 129 3.03 -0.31 -11.73
N PRO A 130 1.73 -0.67 -11.77
CA PRO A 130 0.65 0.21 -11.29
C PRO A 130 0.67 0.45 -9.78
N GLU A 131 1.12 -0.52 -8.98
CA GLU A 131 1.27 -0.34 -7.53
C GLU A 131 2.25 0.75 -7.16
N GLU A 132 3.42 0.71 -7.78
CA GLU A 132 4.48 1.69 -7.55
C GLU A 132 4.06 3.05 -8.08
N ALA A 133 3.39 3.09 -9.24
CA ALA A 133 2.81 4.32 -9.76
C ALA A 133 1.84 4.93 -8.74
N ARG A 134 0.94 4.12 -8.16
CA ARG A 134 -0.02 4.55 -7.17
C ARG A 134 0.65 5.14 -5.93
N ALA A 135 1.67 4.47 -5.40
CA ALA A 135 2.41 4.95 -4.23
C ALA A 135 3.02 6.34 -4.47
N VAL A 136 3.74 6.50 -5.60
CA VAL A 136 4.35 7.77 -6.02
C VAL A 136 3.30 8.86 -6.20
N LEU A 137 2.18 8.54 -6.85
CA LEU A 137 1.13 9.52 -7.15
C LEU A 137 0.38 9.97 -5.88
N ILE A 138 0.16 9.06 -4.92
CA ILE A 138 -0.44 9.39 -3.62
C ILE A 138 0.48 10.29 -2.81
N GLU A 139 1.78 9.98 -2.76
CA GLU A 139 2.78 10.82 -2.09
C GLU A 139 2.87 12.21 -2.75
N GLY A 140 2.89 12.24 -4.09
CA GLY A 140 2.86 13.48 -4.86
C GLY A 140 1.62 14.31 -4.57
N GLU A 141 0.43 13.71 -4.56
CA GLU A 141 -0.81 14.41 -4.25
C GLU A 141 -0.81 15.00 -2.83
N ALA A 142 -0.26 14.27 -1.84
CA ALA A 142 -0.13 14.76 -0.47
C ALA A 142 0.80 15.98 -0.37
N HIS A 143 1.83 16.05 -1.21
CA HIS A 143 2.75 17.19 -1.26
C HIS A 143 2.19 18.36 -2.09
N TYR A 144 1.42 18.06 -3.14
CA TYR A 144 0.90 19.02 -4.12
C TYR A 144 -0.62 19.10 -4.07
N LEU A 145 -1.17 19.48 -2.90
CA LEU A 145 -2.60 19.39 -2.56
C LEU A 145 -3.58 20.06 -3.55
N SER A 146 -3.13 21.04 -4.34
CA SER A 146 -3.97 21.75 -5.32
C SER A 146 -3.87 21.21 -6.74
N ASP A 147 -3.01 20.22 -7.01
CA ASP A 147 -2.79 19.69 -8.34
C ASP A 147 -3.77 18.55 -8.67
N LEU A 148 -4.83 18.89 -9.38
CA LEU A 148 -5.89 17.95 -9.77
C LEU A 148 -5.44 16.87 -10.77
N ARG A 149 -4.21 16.91 -11.27
CA ARG A 149 -3.69 15.93 -12.24
C ARG A 149 -3.34 14.59 -11.59
N PHE A 150 -3.14 14.53 -10.27
CA PHE A 150 -2.81 13.29 -9.58
C PHE A 150 -3.99 12.30 -9.56
N ALA A 151 -5.20 12.77 -9.21
CA ALA A 151 -6.35 11.89 -9.01
C ALA A 151 -6.69 11.00 -10.23
N PRO A 152 -6.74 11.51 -11.48
CA PRO A 152 -6.96 10.65 -12.65
C PRO A 152 -5.90 9.57 -12.85
N LEU A 153 -4.63 9.85 -12.52
CA LEU A 153 -3.56 8.86 -12.63
C LEU A 153 -3.60 7.83 -11.50
N ILE A 154 -4.01 8.22 -10.29
CA ILE A 154 -4.25 7.29 -9.18
C ILE A 154 -5.39 6.34 -9.56
N GLU A 155 -6.50 6.85 -10.11
CA GLU A 155 -7.59 6.02 -10.60
C GLU A 155 -7.14 5.06 -11.70
N ARG A 156 -6.40 5.57 -12.69
CA ARG A 156 -5.80 4.74 -13.76
C ARG A 156 -4.87 3.65 -13.20
N SER A 157 -4.15 3.94 -12.12
CA SER A 157 -3.30 2.95 -11.45
C SER A 157 -4.08 1.81 -10.81
N LEU A 158 -5.33 2.05 -10.38
CA LEU A 158 -6.20 0.99 -9.89
C LEU A 158 -6.76 0.17 -11.06
N ASP A 159 -7.16 0.84 -12.14
CA ASP A 159 -7.73 0.20 -13.33
C ASP A 159 -6.72 -0.65 -14.11
N GLU A 160 -5.45 -0.25 -14.13
CA GLU A 160 -4.37 -1.01 -14.77
C GLU A 160 -3.73 -2.07 -13.86
N ASP A 161 -4.11 -2.14 -12.57
CA ASP A 161 -3.58 -3.13 -11.63
C ASP A 161 -4.28 -4.49 -11.79
N PRO A 162 -3.59 -5.52 -12.33
CA PRO A 162 -4.21 -6.81 -12.61
C PRO A 162 -4.71 -7.51 -11.35
N ARG A 163 -4.31 -7.06 -10.16
CA ARG A 163 -4.77 -7.62 -8.88
C ARG A 163 -6.19 -7.19 -8.51
N PHE A 164 -6.72 -6.11 -9.11
CA PHE A 164 -8.11 -5.68 -8.92
C PHE A 164 -9.10 -6.49 -9.75
N ILE A 165 -8.67 -7.03 -10.90
CA ILE A 165 -9.48 -7.90 -11.76
C ILE A 165 -8.67 -9.12 -12.21
N PRO A 166 -8.17 -9.95 -11.27
CA PRO A 166 -7.35 -11.10 -11.63
C PRO A 166 -8.25 -12.21 -12.18
N GLU A 167 -7.80 -12.87 -13.24
CA GLU A 167 -8.40 -14.15 -13.65
C GLU A 167 -8.30 -15.16 -12.50
N VAL A 168 -9.33 -16.01 -12.37
CA VAL A 168 -9.32 -17.10 -11.39
C VAL A 168 -8.16 -18.03 -11.71
N ARG A 169 -7.15 -18.08 -10.84
CA ARG A 169 -5.98 -18.93 -11.05
C ARG A 169 -6.30 -20.37 -10.69
N THR A 170 -6.13 -21.27 -11.64
CA THR A 170 -6.20 -22.72 -11.38
C THR A 170 -4.85 -23.21 -10.90
N LEU A 171 -4.77 -23.67 -9.65
CA LEU A 171 -3.54 -24.22 -9.08
C LEU A 171 -3.35 -25.66 -9.57
N LYS A 172 -2.12 -25.98 -9.99
CA LYS A 172 -1.71 -27.29 -10.51
C LYS A 172 -0.83 -28.00 -9.49
N SER A 173 -1.22 -29.22 -9.13
CA SER A 173 -0.40 -30.13 -8.34
C SER A 173 1.00 -30.30 -8.93
N ASP A 174 2.02 -30.35 -8.08
CA ASP A 174 3.45 -30.53 -8.40
C ASP A 174 4.10 -29.39 -9.20
N VAL A 175 3.30 -28.49 -9.78
CA VAL A 175 3.78 -27.27 -10.43
C VAL A 175 3.70 -26.11 -9.45
N ASP A 176 2.50 -25.73 -9.03
CA ASP A 176 2.27 -24.58 -8.15
C ASP A 176 2.45 -24.92 -6.66
N LEU A 177 2.17 -26.18 -6.27
CA LEU A 177 2.25 -26.65 -4.89
C LEU A 177 2.42 -28.17 -4.81
N ASP A 178 3.04 -28.62 -3.72
CA ASP A 178 3.38 -30.04 -3.50
C ASP A 178 2.52 -30.68 -2.39
N ALA A 179 1.90 -29.90 -1.50
CA ALA A 179 1.02 -30.43 -0.46
C ALA A 179 0.09 -29.35 0.13
N ILE A 180 -0.99 -29.80 0.76
CA ILE A 180 -1.90 -28.96 1.55
C ILE A 180 -1.86 -29.42 3.01
N LYS A 181 -1.56 -28.51 3.92
CA LYS A 181 -1.48 -28.80 5.37
C LYS A 181 -2.56 -28.03 6.11
N TYR A 182 -3.16 -28.61 7.16
CA TYR A 182 -4.01 -27.82 8.05
C TYR A 182 -3.22 -26.68 8.71
N LEU A 183 -3.83 -25.49 8.83
CA LEU A 183 -3.27 -24.42 9.68
C LEU A 183 -3.79 -24.56 11.12
N GLY A 184 -5.11 -24.77 11.26
CA GLY A 184 -5.80 -24.81 12.54
C GLY A 184 -5.94 -23.42 13.19
N GLY A 185 -6.51 -23.37 14.40
CA GLY A 185 -6.50 -22.16 15.24
C GLY A 185 -7.70 -21.21 15.10
N GLY A 186 -8.82 -21.63 14.51
CA GLY A 186 -10.03 -20.80 14.40
C GLY A 186 -11.29 -21.64 14.15
N SER A 187 -12.44 -20.97 14.07
CA SER A 187 -13.73 -21.59 13.76
C SER A 187 -13.91 -21.92 12.27
N THR A 188 -13.03 -21.44 11.39
CA THR A 188 -13.11 -21.58 9.94
C THR A 188 -12.05 -22.51 9.38
N ILE A 189 -12.27 -23.03 8.17
CA ILE A 189 -11.27 -23.83 7.47
C ILE A 189 -10.19 -22.91 6.91
N VAL A 190 -8.95 -23.10 7.37
CA VAL A 190 -7.76 -22.41 6.86
C VAL A 190 -6.64 -23.43 6.69
N LEU A 191 -6.02 -23.41 5.52
CA LEU A 191 -5.03 -24.38 5.08
C LEU A 191 -3.73 -23.66 4.71
N ARG A 192 -2.60 -24.34 4.83
CA ARG A 192 -1.30 -23.90 4.29
C ARG A 192 -1.06 -24.60 2.97
N LEU A 193 -0.74 -23.84 1.94
CA LEU A 193 -0.22 -24.40 0.69
C LEU A 193 1.29 -24.51 0.80
N LEU A 194 1.84 -25.66 0.45
CA LEU A 194 3.27 -25.95 0.55
C LEU A 194 3.91 -26.12 -0.83
N LYS A 195 5.08 -25.53 -1.03
CA LYS A 195 5.99 -25.78 -2.16
C LYS A 195 7.41 -25.93 -1.62
N ASP A 196 8.13 -26.94 -2.05
CA ASP A 196 9.50 -27.25 -1.61
C ASP A 196 9.63 -27.30 -0.07
N LYS A 197 8.59 -27.86 0.58
CA LYS A 197 8.42 -27.94 2.05
C LYS A 197 8.27 -26.58 2.76
N GLN A 198 8.22 -25.48 2.04
CA GLN A 198 7.96 -24.14 2.56
C GLN A 198 6.49 -23.77 2.40
N THR A 199 5.98 -22.89 3.25
CA THR A 199 4.62 -22.35 3.08
C THR A 199 4.68 -21.17 2.13
N ILE A 200 3.89 -21.26 1.05
CA ILE A 200 3.80 -20.22 0.04
C ILE A 200 2.56 -19.33 0.22
N GLY A 201 1.61 -19.76 1.05
CA GLY A 201 0.42 -18.98 1.35
C GLY A 201 -0.58 -19.71 2.24
N ALA A 202 -1.55 -18.96 2.73
CA ALA A 202 -2.73 -19.49 3.40
C ALA A 202 -3.89 -19.59 2.41
N PHE A 203 -4.58 -20.73 2.37
CA PHE A 203 -5.74 -20.95 1.55
C PHE A 203 -7.00 -21.00 2.41
N LYS A 204 -7.94 -20.08 2.17
CA LYS A 204 -9.26 -20.07 2.79
C LYS A 204 -10.30 -20.48 1.73
N PRO A 205 -10.74 -21.75 1.71
CA PRO A 205 -11.72 -22.23 0.75
C PRO A 205 -13.12 -21.68 1.03
N LYS A 206 -13.95 -21.72 0.00
CA LYS A 206 -15.40 -21.56 0.13
C LYS A 206 -15.96 -22.66 1.03
N GLN A 207 -16.73 -22.27 2.03
CA GLN A 207 -17.24 -23.15 3.08
C GLN A 207 -18.65 -22.72 3.52
N ASN A 208 -19.38 -23.61 4.18
CA ASN A 208 -20.72 -23.35 4.71
C ASN A 208 -20.71 -22.62 6.08
N ARG A 209 -19.52 -22.40 6.65
CA ARG A 209 -19.33 -21.70 7.93
C ARG A 209 -19.59 -20.21 7.73
N GLN A 210 -20.76 -19.75 8.16
CA GLN A 210 -21.32 -18.40 7.92
C GLN A 210 -20.47 -17.21 8.43
N GLN A 211 -19.32 -17.48 9.06
CA GLN A 211 -18.42 -16.47 9.62
C GLN A 211 -17.33 -16.02 8.64
N SER A 212 -17.10 -16.73 7.53
CA SER A 212 -16.03 -16.40 6.58
C SER A 212 -16.44 -16.67 5.13
N ASP A 213 -16.25 -15.65 4.31
CA ASP A 213 -16.38 -15.75 2.86
C ASP A 213 -15.07 -15.35 2.18
N PHE A 214 -14.55 -16.23 1.33
CA PHE A 214 -13.28 -16.01 0.63
C PHE A 214 -13.32 -14.78 -0.29
N ARG A 215 -14.48 -14.44 -0.86
CA ARG A 215 -14.62 -13.24 -1.70
C ARG A 215 -14.57 -11.97 -0.88
N SER A 216 -14.93 -12.05 0.40
CA SER A 216 -14.82 -10.93 1.36
C SER A 216 -13.38 -10.64 1.74
N GLU A 217 -12.55 -11.68 1.91
CA GLU A 217 -11.09 -11.52 2.11
C GLU A 217 -10.42 -10.80 0.91
N ILE A 218 -10.84 -11.16 -0.30
CA ILE A 218 -10.34 -10.51 -1.53
C ILE A 218 -10.81 -9.05 -1.59
N ALA A 219 -12.11 -8.78 -1.38
CA ALA A 219 -12.65 -7.42 -1.38
C ALA A 219 -12.03 -6.54 -0.29
N ALA A 220 -11.76 -7.12 0.89
CA ALA A 220 -11.05 -6.47 1.99
C ALA A 220 -9.64 -6.03 1.58
N TRP A 221 -8.88 -6.91 0.93
CA TRP A 221 -7.59 -6.50 0.36
C TRP A 221 -7.75 -5.37 -0.67
N ARG A 222 -8.73 -5.45 -1.58
CA ARG A 222 -8.91 -4.47 -2.68
C ARG A 222 -9.28 -3.07 -2.19
N ILE A 223 -10.14 -2.94 -1.19
CA ILE A 223 -10.57 -1.61 -0.72
C ILE A 223 -9.43 -0.86 0.00
N CYS A 224 -8.47 -1.57 0.60
CA CYS A 224 -7.36 -0.98 1.38
C CYS A 224 -6.48 -0.03 0.53
N PRO A 225 -5.95 -0.42 -0.66
CA PRO A 225 -5.26 0.52 -1.55
C PRO A 225 -6.15 1.65 -2.07
N MET A 226 -7.45 1.42 -2.27
CA MET A 226 -8.38 2.44 -2.77
C MET A 226 -8.59 3.56 -1.73
N ILE A 227 -8.73 3.19 -0.45
CA ILE A 227 -8.98 4.16 0.64
C ILE A 227 -7.71 4.58 1.38
N ARG A 228 -6.52 4.14 0.92
CA ARG A 228 -5.23 4.45 1.54
C ARG A 228 -5.20 4.07 3.02
N CYS A 229 -5.59 2.83 3.30
CA CYS A 229 -5.69 2.25 4.64
C CYS A 229 -4.46 2.51 5.53
N GLY A 230 -3.25 2.59 4.97
CA GLY A 230 -2.06 2.99 5.73
C GLY A 230 -1.62 1.97 6.80
N PHE A 231 -2.17 0.76 6.75
CA PHE A 231 -1.74 -0.48 7.41
C PHE A 231 -1.71 -1.60 6.34
N GLU A 232 -1.21 -2.79 6.68
CA GLU A 232 -1.01 -3.86 5.70
C GLU A 232 -2.15 -4.87 5.69
N ILE A 233 -2.62 -5.24 4.49
CA ILE A 233 -3.39 -6.45 4.25
C ILE A 233 -2.61 -7.26 3.22
N PRO A 234 -2.17 -8.50 3.53
CA PRO A 234 -1.48 -9.32 2.54
C PRO A 234 -2.40 -9.61 1.35
N TYR A 235 -1.80 -9.74 0.16
CA TYR A 235 -2.55 -9.95 -1.08
C TYR A 235 -3.41 -11.22 -0.98
N ASN A 236 -4.63 -11.13 -1.52
CA ASN A 236 -5.60 -12.22 -1.59
C ASN A 236 -6.01 -12.45 -3.05
N GLN A 237 -5.64 -13.60 -3.60
CA GLN A 237 -5.94 -14.00 -4.98
C GLN A 237 -7.06 -15.03 -5.00
N HIS A 238 -8.03 -14.88 -5.91
CA HIS A 238 -8.99 -15.95 -6.19
C HIS A 238 -8.28 -17.12 -6.88
N VAL A 239 -8.27 -18.28 -6.22
CA VAL A 239 -7.74 -19.53 -6.77
C VAL A 239 -8.77 -20.65 -6.75
N ARG A 240 -8.54 -21.69 -7.56
CA ARG A 240 -9.31 -22.94 -7.53
C ARG A 240 -8.44 -24.17 -7.76
N LEU A 241 -8.91 -25.30 -7.23
CA LEU A 241 -8.37 -26.65 -7.43
C LEU A 241 -9.52 -27.59 -7.79
N THR A 242 -9.29 -28.61 -8.61
CA THR A 242 -10.27 -29.70 -8.71
C THR A 242 -10.32 -30.44 -7.38
N TRP A 243 -11.46 -31.02 -7.02
CA TRP A 243 -11.56 -31.83 -5.80
C TRP A 243 -10.52 -32.95 -5.77
N ARG A 244 -10.30 -33.63 -6.91
CA ARG A 244 -9.30 -34.69 -7.05
C ARG A 244 -7.89 -34.20 -6.68
N ASP A 245 -7.50 -33.04 -7.20
CA ASP A 245 -6.17 -32.48 -6.95
C ASP A 245 -6.06 -31.99 -5.49
N PHE A 246 -7.09 -31.33 -4.97
CA PHE A 246 -7.16 -30.89 -3.58
C PHE A 246 -7.02 -32.06 -2.60
N ASP A 247 -7.84 -33.09 -2.74
CA ASP A 247 -7.84 -34.26 -1.87
C ASP A 247 -6.52 -35.04 -1.98
N GLY A 248 -5.99 -35.18 -3.20
CA GLY A 248 -4.69 -35.78 -3.44
C GLY A 248 -3.56 -35.03 -2.71
N LEU A 249 -3.51 -33.70 -2.82
CA LEU A 249 -2.50 -32.86 -2.17
C LEU A 249 -2.64 -32.84 -0.64
N TYR A 250 -3.86 -32.85 -0.11
CA TYR A 250 -4.11 -32.90 1.33
C TYR A 250 -3.70 -34.25 1.93
N SER A 251 -3.92 -35.35 1.19
CA SER A 251 -3.62 -36.72 1.61
C SER A 251 -2.12 -37.07 1.61
N ARG A 252 -1.25 -36.23 1.03
CA ARG A 252 0.20 -36.43 1.05
C ARG A 252 0.81 -36.31 2.44
N LEU A 253 0.11 -35.66 3.37
CA LEU A 253 0.52 -35.51 4.76
C LEU A 253 -0.32 -36.43 5.65
N THR A 254 0.33 -37.18 6.54
CA THR A 254 -0.30 -38.29 7.29
C THR A 254 -0.15 -38.16 8.81
N SER A 255 0.24 -36.98 9.31
CA SER A 255 0.30 -36.78 10.76
C SER A 255 -1.07 -36.93 11.40
N GLU A 256 -1.13 -37.40 12.66
CA GLU A 256 -2.40 -37.62 13.37
C GLU A 256 -3.31 -36.39 13.35
N LYS A 257 -2.73 -35.20 13.57
CA LYS A 257 -3.47 -33.93 13.52
C LYS A 257 -4.03 -33.61 12.13
N GLN A 258 -3.29 -33.91 11.06
CA GLN A 258 -3.77 -33.71 9.69
C GLN A 258 -4.92 -34.66 9.36
N VAL A 259 -4.80 -35.92 9.77
CA VAL A 259 -5.85 -36.92 9.59
C VAL A 259 -7.10 -36.52 10.36
N ALA A 260 -6.97 -36.15 11.64
CA ALA A 260 -8.09 -35.68 12.45
C ALA A 260 -8.75 -34.41 11.90
N TYR A 261 -7.96 -33.47 11.35
CA TYR A 261 -8.51 -32.23 10.79
C TYR A 261 -9.38 -32.47 9.55
N ARG A 262 -9.24 -33.62 8.85
CA ARG A 262 -10.01 -33.95 7.65
C ARG A 262 -11.52 -33.89 7.86
N GLU A 263 -12.01 -34.21 9.06
CA GLU A 263 -13.43 -34.12 9.39
C GLU A 263 -13.99 -32.72 9.11
N ASN A 264 -13.20 -31.66 9.35
CA ASN A 264 -13.61 -30.28 9.06
C ASN A 264 -13.84 -30.00 7.57
N LEU A 265 -13.32 -30.84 6.65
CA LEU A 265 -13.43 -30.61 5.21
C LEU A 265 -14.83 -30.98 4.67
N GLU A 266 -15.71 -31.57 5.48
CA GLU A 266 -17.11 -31.78 5.13
C GLU A 266 -17.88 -30.47 4.90
N ASP A 267 -17.39 -29.38 5.51
CA ASP A 267 -17.96 -28.04 5.41
C ASP A 267 -17.56 -27.28 4.13
N LEU A 268 -16.73 -27.88 3.27
CA LEU A 268 -16.35 -27.30 1.99
C LEU A 268 -17.54 -27.21 1.04
N VAL A 269 -17.62 -26.10 0.30
CA VAL A 269 -18.64 -25.89 -0.73
C VAL A 269 -18.02 -25.99 -2.11
N PHE A 270 -18.44 -26.99 -2.86
CA PHE A 270 -18.01 -27.23 -4.24
C PHE A 270 -18.76 -26.35 -5.24
N ILE A 271 -18.07 -25.86 -6.26
CA ILE A 271 -18.66 -25.21 -7.42
C ILE A 271 -18.51 -26.16 -8.60
N LYS A 272 -19.63 -26.52 -9.23
CA LYS A 272 -19.64 -27.39 -10.41
C LYS A 272 -19.53 -26.56 -11.68
N GLU A 273 -18.45 -26.74 -12.42
CA GLU A 273 -18.18 -26.04 -13.68
C GLU A 273 -17.75 -27.09 -14.71
N ASP A 274 -18.40 -27.13 -15.88
CA ASP A 274 -18.14 -28.13 -16.94
C ASP A 274 -18.14 -29.59 -16.45
N GLY A 275 -19.00 -29.89 -15.47
CA GLY A 275 -19.12 -31.22 -14.86
C GLY A 275 -18.02 -31.58 -13.86
N VAL A 276 -17.08 -30.67 -13.58
CA VAL A 276 -15.98 -30.84 -12.61
C VAL A 276 -16.32 -30.13 -11.31
N ASP A 277 -16.07 -30.81 -10.18
CA ASP A 277 -16.21 -30.21 -8.85
C ASP A 277 -14.92 -29.44 -8.49
N TRP A 278 -15.08 -28.14 -8.26
CA TRP A 278 -14.00 -27.22 -7.93
C TRP A 278 -14.09 -26.74 -6.47
N VAL A 279 -12.94 -26.69 -5.82
CA VAL A 279 -12.74 -26.04 -4.52
C VAL A 279 -12.21 -24.62 -4.80
N HIS A 280 -13.10 -23.64 -4.74
CA HIS A 280 -12.73 -22.22 -4.87
C HIS A 280 -12.30 -21.67 -3.51
N GLY A 281 -11.44 -20.67 -3.51
CA GLY A 281 -11.07 -19.96 -2.30
C GLY A 281 -10.15 -18.77 -2.57
N THR A 282 -9.66 -18.15 -1.51
CA THR A 282 -8.61 -17.14 -1.58
C THR A 282 -7.26 -17.77 -1.21
N LEU A 283 -6.24 -17.52 -2.03
CA LEU A 283 -4.84 -17.70 -1.67
C LEU A 283 -4.31 -16.37 -1.15
N LYS A 284 -3.90 -16.39 0.11
CA LYS A 284 -3.33 -15.25 0.80
C LYS A 284 -1.81 -15.38 0.88
N ASP A 285 -1.11 -14.29 0.59
CA ASP A 285 0.33 -14.20 0.76
C ASP A 285 0.74 -14.54 2.20
N TRP A 286 1.81 -15.34 2.32
CA TRP A 286 2.31 -15.78 3.62
C TRP A 286 3.09 -14.65 4.30
N VAL A 287 2.70 -14.31 5.53
CA VAL A 287 3.45 -13.39 6.39
C VAL A 287 4.37 -14.24 7.28
N PRO A 288 5.70 -14.24 7.05
CA PRO A 288 6.61 -15.18 7.70
C PRO A 288 6.77 -14.92 9.20
N GLU A 289 6.76 -13.66 9.61
CA GLU A 289 6.98 -13.24 11.00
C GLU A 289 6.03 -12.10 11.36
N PHE A 290 5.26 -12.29 12.42
CA PHE A 290 4.41 -11.27 13.05
C PHE A 290 4.16 -11.63 14.51
N THR A 291 3.70 -10.66 15.28
CA THR A 291 3.18 -10.87 16.64
C THR A 291 1.74 -10.33 16.77
N GLN A 292 1.13 -10.54 17.93
CA GLN A 292 -0.21 -10.06 18.26
C GLN A 292 -0.11 -8.65 18.85
N LEU A 293 -0.93 -7.72 18.36
CA LEU A 293 -1.16 -6.42 18.99
C LEU A 293 -2.49 -6.49 19.77
N PRO A 294 -2.48 -6.52 21.11
CA PRO A 294 -3.69 -6.67 21.91
C PRO A 294 -4.49 -5.36 21.98
N ILE A 295 -5.11 -4.98 20.86
CA ILE A 295 -5.88 -3.74 20.68
C ILE A 295 -7.08 -3.63 21.65
N GLU A 296 -7.51 -4.73 22.26
CA GLU A 296 -8.53 -4.77 23.30
C GLU A 296 -8.11 -3.97 24.55
N ILE A 297 -6.80 -3.75 24.72
CA ILE A 297 -6.25 -2.91 25.79
C ILE A 297 -6.38 -1.42 25.38
N GLY A 298 -7.61 -0.91 25.38
CA GLY A 298 -7.93 0.48 25.01
C GLY A 298 -7.14 1.56 25.77
N ALA A 299 -6.65 1.24 26.98
CA ALA A 299 -5.90 2.17 27.82
C ALA A 299 -4.63 2.72 27.17
N PHE A 300 -4.01 2.01 26.22
CA PHE A 300 -2.78 2.51 25.59
C PHE A 300 -3.04 3.39 24.37
N TRP A 301 -4.18 3.27 23.67
CA TRP A 301 -4.40 3.95 22.39
C TRP A 301 -5.60 4.89 22.35
N ARG A 302 -6.68 4.64 23.10
CA ARG A 302 -7.89 5.49 23.05
C ARG A 302 -7.60 6.97 23.29
N PRO A 303 -6.74 7.35 24.27
CA PRO A 303 -6.40 8.76 24.46
C PRO A 303 -5.81 9.40 23.19
N TRP A 304 -5.03 8.66 22.40
CA TRP A 304 -4.38 9.21 21.20
C TRP A 304 -5.37 9.58 20.09
N LEU A 305 -6.48 8.86 20.01
CA LEU A 305 -7.51 9.02 18.97
C LEU A 305 -8.65 9.94 19.39
N ALA A 306 -8.73 10.26 20.68
CA ALA A 306 -9.68 11.18 21.25
C ALA A 306 -9.23 12.65 21.07
N LEU A 307 -10.18 13.56 20.86
CA LEU A 307 -9.88 14.98 20.63
C LEU A 307 -9.38 15.69 21.89
N GLU A 308 -9.74 15.19 23.08
CA GLU A 308 -9.41 15.82 24.36
C GLU A 308 -7.94 15.66 24.78
N SER A 309 -7.16 14.80 24.10
CA SER A 309 -5.77 14.54 24.47
C SER A 309 -4.78 15.40 23.71
N GLU A 310 -3.73 15.87 24.38
CA GLU A 310 -2.65 16.64 23.76
C GLU A 310 -1.91 15.88 22.64
N LEU A 311 -1.76 16.51 21.47
CA LEU A 311 -1.08 15.90 20.31
C LEU A 311 0.42 15.70 20.52
N THR A 312 1.06 16.48 21.40
CA THR A 312 2.49 16.40 21.68
C THR A 312 2.90 15.06 22.28
N ALA A 313 1.98 14.37 22.95
CA ALA A 313 2.21 13.03 23.48
C ALA A 313 2.43 11.97 22.38
N LEU A 314 2.01 12.25 21.14
CA LEU A 314 2.13 11.33 20.01
C LEU A 314 3.56 11.23 19.46
N GLU A 315 4.43 12.20 19.76
CA GLU A 315 5.82 12.19 19.29
C GLU A 315 6.73 11.25 20.09
N ALA A 316 6.24 10.74 21.22
CA ALA A 316 6.99 9.77 22.01
C ALA A 316 7.06 8.40 21.30
N PRO A 317 8.06 7.55 21.63
CA PRO A 317 8.19 6.22 21.05
C PRO A 317 6.96 5.33 21.32
N ALA A 318 6.54 4.54 20.32
CA ALA A 318 5.42 3.60 20.49
C ALA A 318 5.71 2.53 21.55
N THR A 319 6.99 2.18 21.76
CA THR A 319 7.43 1.17 22.75
C THR A 319 7.07 1.51 24.19
N ASP A 320 6.65 2.74 24.49
CA ASP A 320 6.13 3.11 25.82
C ASP A 320 4.91 2.29 26.26
N ILE A 321 4.11 1.77 25.31
CA ILE A 321 2.92 0.97 25.62
C ILE A 321 3.25 -0.41 26.16
N LEU A 322 4.48 -0.89 25.97
CA LEU A 322 4.84 -2.28 26.25
C LEU A 322 4.71 -2.61 27.74
N LYS A 323 4.96 -1.64 28.63
CA LYS A 323 4.74 -1.80 30.08
C LYS A 323 3.27 -2.04 30.41
N ILE A 324 2.35 -1.39 29.69
CA ILE A 324 0.91 -1.57 29.85
C ILE A 324 0.51 -2.97 29.37
N ILE A 325 0.99 -3.38 28.20
CA ILE A 325 0.74 -4.71 27.63
C ILE A 325 1.27 -5.80 28.55
N ARG A 326 2.52 -5.68 29.04
CA ARG A 326 3.14 -6.62 29.96
C ARG A 326 2.28 -6.83 31.21
N LYS A 327 1.71 -5.75 31.75
CA LYS A 327 0.88 -5.77 32.96
C LYS A 327 -0.50 -6.38 32.73
N LEU A 328 -1.12 -6.14 31.57
CA LEU A 328 -2.55 -6.41 31.37
C LEU A 328 -2.84 -7.68 30.57
N HIS A 329 -1.92 -8.14 29.71
CA HIS A 329 -2.11 -9.30 28.86
C HIS A 329 -1.56 -10.60 29.49
N PRO A 330 -2.25 -11.76 29.39
CA PRO A 330 -1.75 -13.04 29.94
C PRO A 330 -0.40 -13.48 29.37
N SER A 331 -0.14 -13.19 28.08
CA SER A 331 1.16 -13.40 27.43
C SER A 331 2.06 -12.16 27.43
N GLY A 332 1.88 -11.24 28.39
CA GLY A 332 2.48 -9.91 28.38
C GLY A 332 4.00 -9.88 28.20
N GLU A 333 4.75 -10.74 28.89
CA GLU A 333 6.22 -10.80 28.76
C GLU A 333 6.70 -11.27 27.38
N ARG A 334 5.96 -12.19 26.76
CA ARG A 334 6.24 -12.64 25.39
C ARG A 334 5.97 -11.51 24.40
N LEU A 335 4.80 -10.89 24.50
CA LEU A 335 4.40 -9.80 23.60
C LEU A 335 5.30 -8.57 23.73
N GLU A 336 5.75 -8.22 24.94
CA GLU A 336 6.72 -7.13 25.15
C GLU A 336 7.99 -7.35 24.32
N ARG A 337 8.58 -8.55 24.36
CA ARG A 337 9.79 -8.85 23.57
C ARG A 337 9.53 -8.80 22.06
N GLU A 338 8.47 -9.45 21.61
CA GLU A 338 8.15 -9.57 20.18
C GLU A 338 7.76 -8.20 19.58
N LEU A 339 6.91 -7.42 20.27
CA LEU A 339 6.52 -6.08 19.82
C LEU A 339 7.69 -5.10 19.85
N THR A 340 8.65 -5.22 20.78
CA THR A 340 9.88 -4.40 20.77
C THR A 340 10.63 -4.56 19.45
N GLN A 341 10.77 -5.80 18.95
CA GLN A 341 11.45 -6.09 17.69
C GLN A 341 10.69 -5.49 16.50
N HIS A 342 9.37 -5.62 16.47
CA HIS A 342 8.58 -5.17 15.33
C HIS A 342 8.28 -3.65 15.34
N MET A 343 8.21 -2.97 16.49
CA MET A 343 7.92 -1.53 16.55
C MET A 343 9.11 -0.67 16.08
N GLY A 344 10.34 -1.13 16.27
CA GLY A 344 11.53 -0.39 15.87
C GLY A 344 11.55 1.04 16.46
N THR A 345 11.73 2.04 15.59
CA THR A 345 11.81 3.46 15.98
C THR A 345 10.50 4.22 15.81
N MET A 346 9.38 3.54 15.58
CA MET A 346 8.11 4.21 15.30
C MET A 346 7.62 5.05 16.50
N THR A 347 6.93 6.13 16.20
CA THR A 347 6.28 7.01 17.18
C THR A 347 4.88 6.51 17.54
N LYS A 348 4.30 7.03 18.62
CA LYS A 348 2.88 6.82 18.94
C LYS A 348 1.99 7.41 17.85
N ARG A 349 2.40 8.48 17.16
CA ARG A 349 1.70 9.06 16.01
C ARG A 349 1.55 8.03 14.89
N ASP A 350 2.63 7.33 14.56
CA ASP A 350 2.61 6.30 13.51
C ASP A 350 1.63 5.18 13.84
N LEU A 351 1.65 4.69 15.08
CA LEU A 351 0.73 3.63 15.51
C LEU A 351 -0.71 4.13 15.65
N ALA A 352 -0.93 5.35 16.16
CA ALA A 352 -2.23 5.97 16.28
C ALA A 352 -2.90 6.15 14.91
N ARG A 353 -2.15 6.62 13.90
CA ARG A 353 -2.63 6.71 12.52
C ARG A 353 -3.10 5.35 12.00
N GLN A 354 -2.30 4.30 12.21
CA GLN A 354 -2.65 2.95 11.78
C GLN A 354 -3.90 2.40 12.49
N LEU A 355 -4.02 2.62 13.81
CA LEU A 355 -5.20 2.21 14.58
C LEU A 355 -6.45 2.96 14.14
N SER A 356 -6.37 4.28 13.99
CA SER A 356 -7.47 5.10 13.46
C SER A 356 -7.94 4.58 12.10
N ASN A 357 -7.00 4.36 11.17
CA ASN A 357 -7.33 3.89 9.85
C ASN A 357 -7.91 2.47 9.85
N MET A 358 -7.38 1.55 10.68
CA MET A 358 -7.92 0.19 10.80
C MET A 358 -9.34 0.19 11.36
N LEU A 359 -9.64 0.99 12.37
CA LEU A 359 -10.98 1.07 12.96
C LEU A 359 -11.98 1.75 12.02
N ALA A 360 -11.57 2.79 11.30
CA ALA A 360 -12.37 3.38 10.23
C ALA A 360 -12.63 2.36 9.10
N TYR A 361 -11.60 1.62 8.69
CA TYR A 361 -11.69 0.55 7.70
C TYR A 361 -12.66 -0.55 8.13
N ASP A 362 -12.54 -1.06 9.37
CA ASP A 362 -13.42 -2.11 9.90
C ASP A 362 -14.87 -1.63 9.99
N PHE A 363 -15.11 -0.36 10.30
CA PHE A 363 -16.44 0.23 10.21
C PHE A 363 -16.97 0.25 8.77
N LEU A 364 -16.17 0.74 7.81
CA LEU A 364 -16.56 0.82 6.40
C LEU A 364 -16.94 -0.54 5.83
N ILE A 365 -16.10 -1.55 6.02
CA ILE A 365 -16.38 -2.92 5.56
C ILE A 365 -17.24 -3.71 6.55
N ASN A 366 -17.59 -3.12 7.68
CA ASN A 366 -18.39 -3.72 8.74
C ASN A 366 -17.83 -5.08 9.26
N ASN A 367 -16.50 -5.14 9.41
CA ASN A 367 -15.77 -6.28 9.96
C ASN A 367 -15.84 -6.30 11.49
N TRP A 368 -16.70 -7.13 12.03
CA TRP A 368 -17.03 -7.15 13.46
C TRP A 368 -16.11 -8.03 14.32
N ASP A 369 -15.21 -8.80 13.69
CA ASP A 369 -14.41 -9.82 14.39
C ASP A 369 -13.00 -9.34 14.76
N ARG A 370 -12.71 -8.04 14.63
CA ARG A 370 -11.38 -7.48 14.95
C ARG A 370 -10.97 -7.66 16.41
N PHE A 371 -11.92 -7.60 17.34
CA PHE A 371 -11.69 -7.65 18.79
C PHE A 371 -12.13 -8.99 19.37
N SER A 372 -11.25 -9.64 20.13
CA SER A 372 -11.59 -10.84 20.87
C SER A 372 -12.30 -10.53 22.19
N GLY A 373 -13.41 -11.21 22.44
CA GLY A 373 -14.09 -11.19 23.74
C GLY A 373 -13.39 -12.02 24.84
N VAL A 374 -12.38 -12.82 24.46
CA VAL A 374 -11.66 -13.73 25.36
C VAL A 374 -10.24 -13.19 25.57
N LYS A 375 -9.88 -12.97 26.83
CA LYS A 375 -8.63 -12.29 27.22
C LYS A 375 -7.37 -13.04 26.76
N GLU A 376 -7.43 -14.36 26.74
CA GLU A 376 -6.37 -15.25 26.27
C GLU A 376 -6.12 -15.12 24.76
N PHE A 377 -7.09 -14.57 24.03
CA PHE A 377 -7.07 -14.38 22.59
C PHE A 377 -7.00 -12.91 22.19
N TRP A 378 -6.68 -11.99 23.10
CA TRP A 378 -6.49 -10.59 22.72
C TRP A 378 -5.36 -10.44 21.69
N GLY A 379 -5.63 -9.68 20.63
CA GLY A 379 -4.73 -9.49 19.50
C GLY A 379 -4.65 -10.64 18.49
N VAL A 380 -5.41 -11.74 18.65
CA VAL A 380 -5.39 -12.84 17.65
C VAL A 380 -5.89 -12.41 16.28
N ASN A 381 -6.71 -11.35 16.21
CA ASN A 381 -7.28 -10.79 14.98
C ASN A 381 -6.65 -9.43 14.61
N CYS A 382 -5.57 -9.02 15.28
CA CYS A 382 -4.80 -7.82 14.95
C CYS A 382 -3.30 -8.11 15.11
N GLN A 383 -2.62 -8.33 13.98
CA GLN A 383 -1.21 -8.67 13.99
C GLN A 383 -0.35 -7.43 13.79
N PHE A 384 0.92 -7.56 14.13
CA PHE A 384 1.90 -6.50 13.99
C PHE A 384 3.22 -7.05 13.49
N ALA A 385 3.77 -6.42 12.45
CA ALA A 385 5.05 -6.77 11.88
C ALA A 385 5.73 -5.52 11.28
N ASN A 386 7.03 -5.36 11.53
CA ASN A 386 7.89 -4.40 10.84
C ASN A 386 7.35 -2.95 10.79
N GLY A 387 6.84 -2.46 11.93
CA GLY A 387 6.28 -1.11 12.06
C GLY A 387 4.83 -0.99 11.59
N HIS A 388 4.21 -2.08 11.15
CA HIS A 388 2.87 -2.08 10.56
C HIS A 388 1.91 -3.01 11.30
N ILE A 389 0.67 -2.54 11.48
CA ILE A 389 -0.48 -3.41 11.71
C ILE A 389 -0.67 -4.24 10.45
N VAL A 390 -0.80 -5.55 10.62
CA VAL A 390 -1.09 -6.50 9.56
C VAL A 390 -2.46 -7.10 9.85
N SER A 391 -3.44 -6.87 8.98
CA SER A 391 -4.79 -7.42 9.14
C SER A 391 -4.93 -8.72 8.37
N ILE A 392 -4.81 -9.86 9.08
CA ILE A 392 -4.82 -11.17 8.42
C ILE A 392 -6.18 -11.88 8.35
N ASP A 393 -7.20 -11.42 9.07
CA ASP A 393 -8.50 -12.08 9.12
C ASP A 393 -9.62 -11.09 8.79
N ASN A 394 -10.13 -11.15 7.56
CA ASN A 394 -11.19 -10.26 7.07
C ASN A 394 -12.36 -11.07 6.48
N GLY A 395 -12.47 -12.36 6.81
CA GLY A 395 -13.56 -13.22 6.32
C GLY A 395 -14.95 -12.77 6.76
N ALA A 396 -15.02 -12.08 7.91
CA ALA A 396 -16.25 -11.52 8.48
C ALA A 396 -16.64 -10.15 7.89
N ALA A 397 -15.92 -9.66 6.88
CA ALA A 397 -16.20 -8.39 6.23
C ALA A 397 -17.44 -8.43 5.32
N PHE A 398 -17.95 -7.25 5.01
CA PHE A 398 -19.10 -6.98 4.14
C PHE A 398 -20.38 -7.75 4.53
N PRO A 399 -20.76 -8.00 5.78
CA PRO A 399 -22.02 -8.71 6.05
C PRO A 399 -23.22 -7.88 5.51
N LYS A 400 -24.33 -8.56 5.23
CA LYS A 400 -25.56 -7.92 4.69
C LYS A 400 -26.24 -6.92 5.64
N THR A 401 -25.86 -6.94 6.91
CA THR A 401 -26.46 -6.11 7.96
C THR A 401 -25.37 -5.44 8.76
N THR A 402 -25.63 -4.21 9.19
CA THR A 402 -24.74 -3.46 10.08
C THR A 402 -24.53 -4.19 11.41
N ASN A 403 -23.38 -3.98 12.05
CA ASN A 403 -23.05 -4.57 13.33
C ASN A 403 -22.70 -3.49 14.36
N GLU A 404 -23.45 -3.43 15.45
CA GLU A 404 -23.25 -2.42 16.50
C GLU A 404 -21.84 -2.43 17.12
N LYS A 405 -21.10 -3.54 17.04
CA LYS A 405 -19.72 -3.60 17.55
C LYS A 405 -18.81 -2.62 16.80
N VAL A 406 -18.89 -2.58 15.46
CA VAL A 406 -18.03 -1.69 14.68
C VAL A 406 -18.41 -0.23 14.90
N ASP A 407 -19.70 0.06 15.10
CA ASP A 407 -20.20 1.40 15.42
C ASP A 407 -19.60 1.91 16.74
N LYS A 408 -19.60 1.05 17.78
CA LYS A 408 -19.01 1.36 19.09
C LYS A 408 -17.50 1.60 19.00
N HIS A 409 -16.80 0.85 18.16
CA HIS A 409 -15.35 1.02 17.98
C HIS A 409 -15.01 2.28 17.19
N LEU A 410 -15.82 2.65 16.19
CA LEU A 410 -15.63 3.92 15.47
C LEU A 410 -15.80 5.12 16.42
N GLN A 411 -16.74 5.06 17.37
CA GLN A 411 -16.96 6.13 18.34
C GLN A 411 -15.76 6.40 19.26
N ASP A 412 -14.85 5.44 19.42
CA ASP A 412 -13.58 5.64 20.13
C ASP A 412 -12.54 6.43 19.29
N VAL A 413 -12.85 6.76 18.03
CA VAL A 413 -11.94 7.41 17.07
C VAL A 413 -12.50 8.77 16.66
N GLN A 414 -11.81 9.84 17.03
CA GLN A 414 -12.19 11.21 16.67
C GLN A 414 -11.09 11.94 15.87
N ARG A 415 -9.95 11.27 15.65
CA ARG A 415 -8.83 11.74 14.84
C ARG A 415 -8.59 10.78 13.69
N PHE A 416 -8.41 11.32 12.49
CA PHE A 416 -8.36 10.57 11.24
C PHE A 416 -7.21 11.03 10.35
N SER A 417 -6.78 10.14 9.46
CA SER A 417 -5.90 10.47 8.34
C SER A 417 -6.64 11.33 7.33
N ARG A 418 -6.02 12.47 6.97
CA ARG A 418 -6.48 13.32 5.88
C ARG A 418 -6.60 12.55 4.57
N GLN A 419 -5.59 11.72 4.27
CA GLN A 419 -5.56 10.92 3.04
C GLN A 419 -6.66 9.87 3.01
N LEU A 420 -6.94 9.19 4.12
CA LEU A 420 -8.02 8.21 4.20
C LEU A 420 -9.37 8.87 3.98
N VAL A 421 -9.67 9.95 4.71
CA VAL A 421 -10.96 10.65 4.58
C VAL A 421 -11.16 11.19 3.16
N LYS A 422 -10.11 11.77 2.57
CA LYS A 422 -10.13 12.22 1.17
C LYS A 422 -10.43 11.05 0.22
N ALA A 423 -9.71 9.94 0.33
CA ALA A 423 -9.89 8.78 -0.54
C ALA A 423 -11.30 8.16 -0.41
N VAL A 424 -11.86 8.10 0.82
CA VAL A 424 -13.24 7.64 1.04
C VAL A 424 -14.26 8.58 0.39
N ARG A 425 -14.05 9.90 0.45
CA ARG A 425 -14.89 10.89 -0.25
C ARG A 425 -14.83 10.72 -1.77
N GLU A 426 -13.70 10.32 -2.31
CA GLU A 426 -13.45 10.17 -3.75
C GLU A 426 -13.93 8.84 -4.33
N LEU A 427 -14.33 7.87 -3.50
CA LEU A 427 -14.93 6.63 -3.98
C LEU A 427 -16.15 6.92 -4.87
N ASP A 428 -16.13 6.34 -6.06
CA ASP A 428 -17.28 6.26 -6.97
C ASP A 428 -18.05 4.96 -6.73
N HIS A 429 -19.38 5.04 -6.71
CA HIS A 429 -20.24 3.91 -6.35
C HIS A 429 -20.04 2.71 -7.28
N ASP A 430 -20.16 2.91 -8.58
CA ASP A 430 -20.21 1.78 -9.52
C ASP A 430 -18.80 1.23 -9.77
N ARG A 431 -17.79 2.10 -9.85
CA ARG A 431 -16.39 1.68 -9.96
C ARG A 431 -15.93 0.92 -8.73
N THR A 432 -16.35 1.34 -7.54
CA THR A 432 -15.97 0.63 -6.31
C THR A 432 -16.60 -0.76 -6.27
N LEU A 433 -17.89 -0.90 -6.60
CA LEU A 433 -18.52 -2.22 -6.72
C LEU A 433 -17.77 -3.11 -7.71
N ALA A 434 -17.48 -2.60 -8.92
CA ALA A 434 -16.79 -3.37 -9.96
C ALA A 434 -15.38 -3.82 -9.55
N ARG A 435 -14.66 -2.99 -8.79
CA ARG A 435 -13.33 -3.31 -8.25
C ARG A 435 -13.42 -4.32 -7.11
N LEU A 436 -14.33 -4.15 -6.16
CA LEU A 436 -14.45 -5.06 -5.01
C LEU A 436 -14.98 -6.43 -5.40
N PHE A 437 -16.05 -6.45 -6.19
CA PHE A 437 -16.76 -7.66 -6.62
C PHE A 437 -16.93 -7.68 -8.15
N PRO A 438 -15.88 -8.01 -8.92
CA PRO A 438 -16.01 -8.30 -10.34
C PRO A 438 -17.07 -9.38 -10.54
N GLU A 439 -17.98 -9.12 -11.49
CA GLU A 439 -19.13 -9.97 -11.77
C GLU A 439 -20.02 -10.23 -10.54
N ALA A 440 -20.27 -9.17 -9.75
CA ALA A 440 -21.06 -9.24 -8.53
C ALA A 440 -22.41 -9.96 -8.71
N THR A 441 -22.61 -10.99 -7.89
CA THR A 441 -23.92 -11.62 -7.66
C THR A 441 -24.86 -10.69 -6.91
N ASP A 442 -26.17 -10.97 -6.91
CA ASP A 442 -27.15 -10.20 -6.12
C ASP A 442 -26.79 -10.18 -4.63
N TYR A 443 -26.27 -11.31 -4.13
CA TYR A 443 -25.79 -11.43 -2.76
C TYR A 443 -24.67 -10.43 -2.44
N GLU A 444 -23.73 -10.21 -3.36
CA GLU A 444 -22.62 -9.27 -3.18
C GLU A 444 -23.05 -7.82 -3.36
N ARG A 445 -24.02 -7.55 -4.25
CA ARG A 445 -24.61 -6.22 -4.40
C ARG A 445 -25.27 -5.77 -3.10
N GLU A 446 -26.08 -6.62 -2.48
CA GLU A 446 -26.72 -6.30 -1.18
C GLU A 446 -25.69 -5.99 -0.08
N ARG A 447 -24.59 -6.74 -0.04
CA ARG A 447 -23.48 -6.53 0.91
C ARG A 447 -22.72 -5.24 0.62
N TYR A 448 -22.54 -4.92 -0.65
CA TYR A 448 -21.93 -3.69 -1.10
C TYR A 448 -22.76 -2.46 -0.71
N GLU A 449 -24.09 -2.52 -0.81
CA GLU A 449 -24.97 -1.43 -0.35
C GLU A 449 -24.85 -1.17 1.16
N THR A 450 -24.57 -2.21 1.96
CA THR A 450 -24.26 -2.05 3.39
C THR A 450 -22.95 -1.29 3.57
N PHE A 451 -21.89 -1.65 2.84
CA PHE A 451 -20.64 -0.88 2.82
C PHE A 451 -20.86 0.58 2.40
N TRP A 452 -21.68 0.82 1.36
CA TRP A 452 -21.94 2.18 0.88
C TRP A 452 -22.73 3.03 1.88
N THR A 453 -23.65 2.40 2.60
CA THR A 453 -24.34 3.01 3.74
C THR A 453 -23.34 3.38 4.83
N GLN A 454 -22.43 2.48 5.19
CA GLN A 454 -21.38 2.76 6.18
C GLN A 454 -20.45 3.88 5.72
N ARG A 455 -20.06 3.92 4.44
CA ARG A 455 -19.31 5.06 3.86
C ARG A 455 -20.01 6.39 4.14
N THR A 456 -21.31 6.46 3.88
CA THR A 456 -22.10 7.69 4.10
C THR A 456 -22.13 8.09 5.57
N LEU A 457 -22.35 7.12 6.46
CA LEU A 457 -22.36 7.35 7.92
C LEU A 457 -20.98 7.80 8.44
N PHE A 458 -19.91 7.18 7.96
CA PHE A 458 -18.54 7.55 8.30
C PHE A 458 -18.24 9.00 7.92
N LEU A 459 -18.55 9.40 6.69
CA LEU A 459 -18.31 10.77 6.23
C LEU A 459 -19.15 11.79 7.02
N ALA A 460 -20.43 11.49 7.28
CA ALA A 460 -21.27 12.35 8.11
C ALA A 460 -20.72 12.50 9.54
N TYR A 461 -20.19 11.42 10.12
CA TYR A 461 -19.55 11.45 11.44
C TYR A 461 -18.30 12.34 11.44
N VAL A 462 -17.40 12.15 10.48
CA VAL A 462 -16.18 12.96 10.34
C VAL A 462 -16.51 14.44 10.09
N ASP A 463 -17.46 14.73 9.20
CA ASP A 463 -17.88 16.10 8.89
C ASP A 463 -18.52 16.78 10.11
N GLY A 464 -19.29 16.03 10.90
CA GLY A 464 -19.84 16.51 12.17
C GLY A 464 -18.75 16.88 13.17
N LEU A 465 -17.70 16.04 13.30
CA LEU A 465 -16.53 16.35 14.14
C LEU A 465 -15.78 17.58 13.62
N ILE A 466 -15.57 17.70 12.30
CA ILE A 466 -14.89 18.85 11.68
C ILE A 466 -15.66 20.14 11.96
N ALA A 467 -16.99 20.12 11.80
CA ALA A 467 -17.84 21.26 12.07
C ALA A 467 -17.78 21.71 13.54
N ALA A 468 -17.67 20.75 14.47
CA ALA A 468 -17.66 21.03 15.91
C ALA A 468 -16.27 21.44 16.46
N HIS A 469 -15.19 20.88 15.90
CA HIS A 469 -13.85 20.97 16.48
C HIS A 469 -12.77 21.56 15.56
N GLY A 470 -13.11 21.78 14.28
CA GLY A 470 -12.19 22.26 13.27
C GLY A 470 -11.41 21.15 12.59
N GLU A 471 -11.08 21.37 11.31
CA GLU A 471 -10.49 20.36 10.45
C GLU A 471 -9.11 19.88 10.94
N SER A 472 -8.24 20.77 11.42
CA SER A 472 -6.89 20.41 11.87
C SER A 472 -6.88 19.53 13.13
N ALA A 473 -7.91 19.63 13.97
CA ALA A 473 -8.03 18.82 15.17
C ALA A 473 -8.48 17.38 14.86
N VAL A 474 -9.34 17.23 13.84
CA VAL A 474 -9.93 15.95 13.42
C VAL A 474 -9.04 15.25 12.39
N LEU A 475 -8.62 15.95 11.34
CA LEU A 475 -7.68 15.44 10.33
C LEU A 475 -6.24 15.68 10.81
N ALA A 476 -5.91 15.04 11.94
CA ALA A 476 -4.68 15.26 12.69
C ALA A 476 -3.49 14.38 12.24
N PHE A 477 -3.72 13.48 11.29
CA PHE A 477 -2.68 12.68 10.64
C PHE A 477 -2.57 13.06 9.15
N ASP A 478 -1.35 12.99 8.63
CA ASP A 478 -0.91 13.29 7.25
C ASP A 478 -1.05 14.74 6.75
#